data_AF-A0A2V0NN32-F1
#
_entry.id   AF-A0A2V0NN32-F1
#
_cell.length_a   1.000
_cell.length_b   1.000
_cell.length_c   1.000
_cell.angle_alpha   90.00
_cell.angle_beta   90.00
_cell.angle_gamma   90.00
#
_symmetry.space_group_name_H-M   'P 1'
#
loop_
_entity.id
_entity.type
_entity.pdbx_description
1 polymer ?
#
loop_
_entity_poly.entity_id
_entity_poly.type
_entity_poly.pdbx_seq_one_letter_code
_entity_poly.pdbx_strand_id
1 'polypeptide(L)'
;MSGAARPGCLARPESGAKGRGRPARTAGVVAAPGLAPRRPRAPRRAPPAPAAAAAAGGGGDGPGPSGRGELAAELAAVLSAQLGLAAADADAAASALAAAGVPPAAAAARAAALRARFRPADAAALARLAPRALAVDVPAWLEFLRPWAPDGGELWKLLRYHHEALAATSVFTAGRAILFLKSLGWTDADVARRLLPCHCALLAREEAELAAVVARLRALEIDEARVRDLLFQCPGLLYEFGDEQLALAERAFEVNRTKYAFMGSYEV
;
A
#
# COMPACT_ATOMS: atom_id res chain seq x y z
N MET A 1 4.78 -68.80 5.96
CA MET A 1 5.87 -68.43 6.89
C MET A 1 5.91 -66.91 6.89
N SER A 2 5.14 -66.24 7.75
CA SER A 2 5.49 -65.81 9.12
C SER A 2 6.80 -64.99 9.12
N GLY A 3 6.86 -63.74 9.57
CA GLY A 3 5.88 -62.94 10.30
C GLY A 3 6.30 -61.47 10.40
N ALA A 4 5.32 -60.66 10.77
CA ALA A 4 5.38 -59.21 10.96
C ALA A 4 5.99 -58.81 12.31
N ALA A 5 6.51 -57.59 12.40
CA ALA A 5 6.59 -56.83 13.64
C ALA A 5 6.47 -55.32 13.35
N ARG A 6 5.41 -54.70 13.89
CA ARG A 6 5.25 -53.25 14.06
C ARG A 6 5.34 -52.93 15.56
N PRO A 7 6.07 -51.89 15.99
CA PRO A 7 5.77 -51.15 17.21
C PRO A 7 4.86 -49.96 16.83
N GLY A 8 3.87 -49.50 17.58
CA GLY A 8 3.64 -49.54 19.03
C GLY A 8 3.22 -48.12 19.42
N CYS A 9 1.97 -47.73 19.14
CA CYS A 9 1.43 -46.42 19.50
C CYS A 9 0.99 -46.45 20.97
N LEU A 10 1.71 -45.72 21.83
CA LEU A 10 1.35 -45.52 23.22
C LEU A 10 0.27 -44.44 23.36
N ALA A 11 -0.66 -44.74 24.26
CA ALA A 11 -1.87 -44.01 24.59
C ALA A 11 -1.60 -42.62 25.19
N ARG A 12 -2.55 -41.72 24.93
CA ARG A 12 -2.61 -40.35 25.45
C ARG A 12 -3.58 -40.34 26.63
N PRO A 13 -3.21 -39.88 27.84
CA PRO A 13 -4.15 -39.79 28.94
C PRO A 13 -5.01 -38.52 28.84
N GLU A 14 -6.30 -38.72 29.09
CA GLU A 14 -7.29 -37.68 29.33
C GLU A 14 -6.95 -36.92 30.63
N SER A 15 -6.84 -35.60 30.56
CA SER A 15 -6.77 -34.72 31.73
C SER A 15 -8.03 -33.89 31.78
N GLY A 16 -8.95 -34.31 32.64
CA GLY A 16 -10.07 -33.50 33.09
C GLY A 16 -9.61 -32.47 34.10
N ALA A 17 -9.84 -31.19 33.81
CA ALA A 17 -9.70 -30.10 34.78
C ALA A 17 -11.07 -29.47 35.04
N LYS A 18 -11.67 -29.91 36.15
CA LYS A 18 -12.79 -29.27 36.85
C LYS A 18 -12.31 -27.96 37.48
N GLY A 19 -13.01 -26.87 37.14
CA GLY A 19 -13.46 -25.83 38.09
C GLY A 19 -12.41 -24.87 38.67
N ARG A 20 -12.66 -23.57 38.46
CA ARG A 20 -12.80 -22.57 39.55
C ARG A 20 -13.30 -21.26 38.94
N GLY A 21 -14.35 -20.72 39.56
CA GLY A 21 -15.03 -19.50 39.15
C GLY A 21 -14.13 -18.27 39.25
N ARG A 22 -14.32 -17.37 38.29
CA ARG A 22 -13.80 -16.00 38.36
C ARG A 22 -14.82 -15.11 39.07
N PRO A 23 -14.43 -14.33 40.09
CA PRO A 23 -15.27 -13.27 40.61
C PRO A 23 -15.39 -12.13 39.59
N ALA A 24 -16.58 -11.54 39.55
CA ALA A 24 -16.90 -10.35 38.78
C ALA A 24 -15.94 -9.21 39.14
N ARG A 25 -15.12 -8.78 38.17
CA ARG A 25 -14.41 -7.50 38.25
C ARG A 25 -15.43 -6.39 38.03
N THR A 26 -15.72 -5.68 39.10
CA THR A 26 -16.34 -4.36 39.08
C THR A 26 -15.52 -3.43 38.20
N ALA A 27 -16.16 -2.89 37.16
CA ALA A 27 -15.59 -1.87 36.29
C ALA A 27 -15.46 -0.57 37.09
N GLY A 28 -14.25 -0.24 37.52
CA GLY A 28 -13.90 1.10 37.95
C GLY A 28 -13.89 2.02 36.74
N VAL A 29 -14.96 2.79 36.57
CA VAL A 29 -15.03 3.90 35.61
C VAL A 29 -14.08 5.00 36.12
N VAL A 30 -12.85 4.99 35.64
CA VAL A 30 -11.93 6.12 35.81
C VAL A 30 -12.39 7.19 34.81
N ALA A 31 -12.96 8.26 35.34
CA ALA A 31 -13.36 9.43 34.58
C ALA A 31 -12.14 10.02 33.86
N ALA A 32 -12.18 10.02 32.53
CA ALA A 32 -11.20 10.70 31.70
C ALA A 32 -11.26 12.23 31.97
N PRO A 33 -10.10 12.91 32.07
CA PRO A 33 -10.08 14.36 32.27
C PRO A 33 -10.70 15.09 31.07
N GLY A 34 -11.54 16.08 31.40
CA GLY A 34 -12.44 16.80 30.52
C GLY A 34 -11.86 17.21 29.16
N LEU A 35 -12.39 16.59 28.11
CA LEU A 35 -12.41 17.18 26.78
C LEU A 35 -13.43 18.33 26.80
N ALA A 36 -12.92 19.56 26.73
CA ALA A 36 -13.73 20.75 26.57
C ALA A 36 -14.73 20.58 25.40
N PRO A 37 -15.99 21.04 25.55
CA PRO A 37 -16.98 20.92 24.50
C PRO A 37 -16.48 21.63 23.24
N ARG A 38 -16.30 20.84 22.17
CA ARG A 38 -15.97 21.38 20.84
C ARG A 38 -17.08 22.35 20.44
N ARG A 39 -16.72 23.63 20.31
CA ARG A 39 -17.63 24.66 19.78
C ARG A 39 -18.27 24.16 18.49
N PRO A 40 -19.60 24.32 18.31
CA PRO A 40 -20.27 23.96 17.08
C PRO A 40 -19.62 24.70 15.92
N ARG A 41 -19.10 23.96 14.93
CA ARG A 41 -18.62 24.53 13.67
C ARG A 41 -19.81 25.22 13.01
N ALA A 42 -19.68 26.52 12.77
CA ALA A 42 -20.66 27.28 12.01
C ALA A 42 -20.94 26.58 10.65
N PRO A 43 -22.21 26.54 10.20
CA PRO A 43 -22.56 25.93 8.93
C PRO A 43 -21.79 26.61 7.79
N ARG A 44 -21.08 25.81 7.00
CA ARG A 44 -20.46 26.26 5.74
C ARG A 44 -21.58 26.84 4.86
N ARG A 45 -21.51 28.14 4.59
CA ARG A 45 -22.34 28.80 3.57
C ARG A 45 -22.21 28.03 2.27
N ALA A 46 -23.35 27.59 1.72
CA ALA A 46 -23.43 27.01 0.40
C ALA A 46 -22.95 28.04 -0.65
N PRO A 47 -22.23 27.61 -1.70
CA PRO A 47 -21.90 28.48 -2.81
C PRO A 47 -23.19 28.98 -3.49
N PRO A 48 -23.21 30.24 -3.98
CA PRO A 48 -24.37 30.79 -4.68
C PRO A 48 -24.67 29.96 -5.92
N ALA A 49 -25.94 29.60 -6.09
CA ALA A 49 -26.43 28.95 -7.30
C ALA A 49 -26.16 29.86 -8.52
N PRO A 50 -25.73 29.30 -9.67
CA PRO A 50 -25.59 30.08 -10.88
C PRO A 50 -26.95 30.63 -11.28
N ALA A 51 -27.02 31.96 -11.44
CA ALA A 51 -28.20 32.65 -11.90
C ALA A 51 -28.60 32.08 -13.27
N ALA A 52 -29.78 31.45 -13.32
CA ALA A 52 -30.42 31.05 -14.56
C ALA A 52 -30.77 32.33 -15.32
N ALA A 53 -29.92 32.68 -16.30
CA ALA A 53 -30.22 33.71 -17.27
C ALA A 53 -31.37 33.20 -18.15
N ALA A 54 -32.58 33.71 -17.88
CA ALA A 54 -33.72 33.57 -18.75
C ALA A 54 -33.45 34.33 -20.05
N ALA A 55 -33.03 33.61 -21.09
CA ALA A 55 -33.04 34.12 -22.45
C ALA A 55 -34.46 33.97 -23.00
N ALA A 56 -35.16 35.10 -23.05
CA ALA A 56 -36.41 35.29 -23.76
C ALA A 56 -36.18 35.04 -25.27
N GLY A 57 -37.17 34.41 -25.89
CA GLY A 57 -37.12 33.94 -27.27
C GLY A 57 -36.99 35.06 -28.31
N GLY A 58 -36.42 34.66 -29.44
CA GLY A 58 -36.43 35.42 -30.67
C GLY A 58 -36.04 34.53 -31.84
N GLY A 59 -36.99 34.33 -32.76
CA GLY A 59 -36.75 34.08 -34.18
C GLY A 59 -36.11 32.76 -34.58
N GLY A 60 -36.92 31.86 -35.14
CA GLY A 60 -36.42 30.69 -35.84
C GLY A 60 -35.74 31.08 -37.15
N ASP A 61 -34.42 30.90 -37.19
CA ASP A 61 -33.69 30.54 -38.40
C ASP A 61 -33.24 29.09 -38.23
N GLY A 62 -33.85 28.20 -39.00
CA GLY A 62 -33.49 26.79 -38.98
C GLY A 62 -32.02 26.63 -39.38
N PRO A 63 -31.21 25.83 -38.66
CA PRO A 63 -29.82 25.62 -39.03
C PRO A 63 -29.78 24.99 -40.42
N GLY A 64 -29.32 25.77 -41.39
CA GLY A 64 -29.11 25.30 -42.75
C GLY A 64 -28.18 24.08 -42.77
N PRO A 65 -28.30 23.19 -43.76
CA PRO A 65 -27.55 21.94 -43.85
C PRO A 65 -26.02 22.10 -43.82
N SER A 66 -25.51 23.33 -44.01
CA SER A 66 -24.09 23.68 -43.94
C SER A 66 -23.46 23.56 -42.55
N GLY A 67 -24.22 23.73 -41.46
CA GLY A 67 -23.65 23.69 -40.09
C GLY A 67 -23.25 22.30 -39.60
N ARG A 68 -23.83 21.23 -40.18
CA ARG A 68 -23.48 19.85 -39.82
C ARG A 68 -22.12 19.42 -40.37
N GLY A 69 -21.71 19.98 -41.52
CA GLY A 69 -20.40 19.72 -42.11
C GLY A 69 -19.27 20.35 -41.30
N GLU A 70 -19.49 21.57 -40.79
CA GLU A 70 -18.52 22.30 -39.98
C GLU A 70 -18.30 21.64 -38.61
N LEU A 71 -19.37 21.23 -37.92
CA LEU A 71 -19.29 20.45 -36.67
C LEU A 71 -18.59 19.09 -36.88
N ALA A 72 -18.84 18.40 -37.99
CA ALA A 72 -18.18 17.14 -38.29
C ALA A 72 -16.67 17.33 -38.57
N ALA A 73 -16.29 18.41 -39.25
CA ALA A 73 -14.90 18.76 -39.52
C ALA A 73 -14.16 19.17 -38.23
N GLU A 74 -14.77 19.97 -37.36
CA GLU A 74 -14.21 20.32 -36.05
C GLU A 74 -14.04 19.07 -35.15
N LEU A 75 -15.04 18.20 -35.10
CA LEU A 75 -14.95 16.94 -34.35
C LEU A 75 -13.82 16.05 -34.90
N ALA A 76 -13.69 15.93 -36.22
CA ALA A 76 -12.63 15.17 -36.86
C ALA A 76 -11.23 15.76 -36.59
N ALA A 77 -11.10 17.08 -36.56
CA ALA A 77 -9.84 17.76 -36.21
C ALA A 77 -9.47 17.55 -34.73
N VAL A 78 -10.45 17.64 -33.82
CA VAL A 78 -10.24 17.36 -32.38
C VAL A 78 -9.84 15.90 -32.18
N LEU A 79 -10.53 14.95 -32.82
CA LEU A 79 -10.19 13.53 -32.76
C LEU A 79 -8.80 13.25 -33.33
N SER A 80 -8.43 13.86 -34.46
CA SER A 80 -7.12 13.71 -35.07
C SER A 80 -6.00 14.28 -34.19
N ALA A 81 -6.23 15.44 -33.57
CA ALA A 81 -5.30 16.03 -32.61
C ALA A 81 -5.13 15.15 -31.35
N GLN A 82 -6.21 14.58 -30.84
CA GLN A 82 -6.16 13.64 -29.71
C GLN A 82 -5.44 12.33 -30.06
N LEU A 83 -5.64 11.81 -31.27
CA LEU A 83 -4.94 10.63 -31.76
C LEU A 83 -3.43 10.90 -31.95
N GLY A 84 -3.07 12.09 -32.45
CA GLY A 84 -1.67 12.52 -32.60
C GLY A 84 -0.94 12.64 -31.26
N LEU A 85 -1.59 13.22 -30.25
CA LEU A 85 -1.06 13.27 -28.87
C LEU A 85 -0.87 11.86 -28.28
N ALA A 86 -1.85 10.97 -28.47
CA ALA A 86 -1.76 9.59 -28.00
C ALA A 86 -0.63 8.79 -28.68
N ALA A 87 -0.37 9.05 -29.97
CA ALA A 87 0.74 8.45 -30.70
C ALA A 87 2.11 8.98 -30.21
N ALA A 88 2.23 10.29 -30.00
CA ALA A 88 3.45 10.89 -29.47
C ALA A 88 3.77 10.39 -28.05
N ASP A 89 2.74 10.25 -27.20
CA ASP A 89 2.86 9.68 -25.85
C ASP A 89 3.26 8.19 -25.89
N ALA A 90 2.77 7.44 -26.89
CA ALA A 90 3.15 6.06 -27.10
C ALA A 90 4.62 5.89 -27.47
N ASP A 91 5.12 6.75 -28.36
CA ASP A 91 6.52 6.77 -28.77
C ASP A 91 7.45 7.23 -27.65
N ALA A 92 7.01 8.18 -26.81
CA ALA A 92 7.76 8.60 -25.62
C ALA A 92 7.94 7.44 -24.62
N ALA A 93 6.89 6.65 -24.37
CA ALA A 93 6.97 5.47 -23.51
C ALA A 93 7.86 4.37 -24.11
N ALA A 94 7.75 4.12 -25.41
CA ALA A 94 8.61 3.16 -26.11
C ALA A 94 10.09 3.59 -26.07
N SER A 95 10.37 4.88 -26.28
CA SER A 95 11.72 5.44 -26.22
C SER A 95 12.33 5.36 -24.81
N ALA A 96 11.53 5.66 -23.78
CA ALA A 96 11.95 5.53 -22.39
C ALA A 96 12.28 4.07 -22.01
N LEU A 97 11.47 3.12 -22.48
CA LEU A 97 11.70 1.68 -22.30
C LEU A 97 12.97 1.20 -23.03
N ALA A 98 13.19 1.67 -24.26
CA ALA A 98 14.39 1.38 -25.03
C ALA A 98 15.65 1.93 -24.33
N ALA A 99 15.58 3.16 -23.79
CA ALA A 99 16.67 3.74 -23.00
C ALA A 99 16.97 2.95 -21.72
N ALA A 100 15.97 2.26 -21.15
CA ALA A 100 16.13 1.36 -20.02
C ALA A 100 16.62 -0.05 -20.41
N GLY A 101 16.94 -0.29 -21.68
CA GLY A 101 17.42 -1.59 -22.18
C GLY A 101 16.32 -2.66 -22.30
N VAL A 102 15.04 -2.28 -22.28
CA VAL A 102 13.93 -3.24 -22.41
C VAL A 102 13.76 -3.65 -23.88
N PRO A 103 13.68 -4.96 -24.20
CA PRO A 103 13.45 -5.42 -25.57
C PRO A 103 12.16 -4.81 -26.17
N PRO A 104 12.14 -4.42 -27.46
CA PRO A 104 10.99 -3.75 -28.07
C PRO A 104 9.66 -4.49 -27.92
N ALA A 105 9.66 -5.82 -28.04
CA ALA A 105 8.48 -6.65 -27.87
C ALA A 105 7.94 -6.61 -26.42
N ALA A 106 8.83 -6.64 -25.43
CA ALA A 106 8.46 -6.53 -24.01
C ALA A 106 7.97 -5.11 -23.68
N ALA A 107 8.60 -4.09 -24.27
CA ALA A 107 8.18 -2.70 -24.14
C ALA A 107 6.76 -2.49 -24.68
N ALA A 108 6.47 -3.02 -25.87
CA ALA A 108 5.14 -2.97 -26.47
C ALA A 108 4.07 -3.69 -25.62
N ALA A 109 4.38 -4.89 -25.12
CA ALA A 109 3.47 -5.65 -24.24
C ALA A 109 3.17 -4.89 -22.94
N ARG A 110 4.17 -4.27 -22.31
CA ARG A 110 4.00 -3.47 -21.09
C ARG A 110 3.22 -2.19 -21.34
N ALA A 111 3.49 -1.49 -22.43
CA ALA A 111 2.72 -0.32 -22.83
C ALA A 111 1.25 -0.67 -23.12
N ALA A 112 1.00 -1.81 -23.78
CA ALA A 112 -0.36 -2.31 -24.00
C ALA A 112 -1.08 -2.64 -22.67
N ALA A 113 -0.38 -3.31 -21.74
CA ALA A 113 -0.94 -3.64 -20.42
C ALA A 113 -1.28 -2.37 -19.61
N LEU A 114 -0.44 -1.34 -19.66
CA LEU A 114 -0.70 -0.05 -19.02
C LEU A 114 -1.93 0.63 -19.63
N ARG A 115 -2.03 0.69 -20.97
CA ARG A 115 -3.19 1.29 -21.66
C ARG A 115 -4.50 0.54 -21.42
N ALA A 116 -4.44 -0.77 -21.19
CA ALA A 116 -5.61 -1.57 -20.88
C ALA A 116 -6.20 -1.26 -19.49
N ARG A 117 -5.42 -0.65 -18.58
CA ARG A 117 -5.81 -0.41 -17.18
C ARG A 117 -5.83 1.05 -16.76
N PHE A 118 -5.06 1.90 -17.42
CA PHE A 118 -4.90 3.31 -17.07
C PHE A 118 -5.28 4.20 -18.25
N ARG A 119 -5.61 5.45 -17.96
CA ARG A 119 -5.88 6.43 -19.01
C ARG A 119 -4.59 6.67 -19.81
N PRO A 120 -4.66 6.96 -21.12
CA PRO A 120 -3.48 7.25 -21.93
C PRO A 120 -2.57 8.34 -21.32
N ALA A 121 -3.17 9.41 -20.80
CA ALA A 121 -2.45 10.51 -20.16
C ALA A 121 -1.69 10.07 -18.89
N ASP A 122 -2.25 9.14 -18.12
CA ASP A 122 -1.59 8.58 -16.94
C ASP A 122 -0.42 7.71 -17.38
N ALA A 123 -0.62 6.77 -18.32
CA ALA A 123 0.46 5.94 -18.84
C ALA A 123 1.64 6.77 -19.40
N ALA A 124 1.34 7.86 -20.12
CA ALA A 124 2.33 8.83 -20.59
C ALA A 124 3.06 9.55 -19.44
N ALA A 125 2.32 9.98 -18.42
CA ALA A 125 2.91 10.59 -17.24
C ALA A 125 3.84 9.63 -16.48
N LEU A 126 3.48 8.35 -16.36
CA LEU A 126 4.33 7.33 -15.75
C LEU A 126 5.63 7.16 -16.55
N ALA A 127 5.52 7.06 -17.87
CA ALA A 127 6.68 6.92 -18.75
C ALA A 127 7.67 8.09 -18.63
N ARG A 128 7.16 9.31 -18.50
CA ARG A 128 7.98 10.52 -18.35
C ARG A 128 8.58 10.66 -16.96
N LEU A 129 7.79 10.46 -15.91
CA LEU A 129 8.21 10.70 -14.52
C LEU A 129 9.02 9.55 -13.94
N ALA A 130 8.77 8.33 -14.41
CA ALA A 130 9.25 7.11 -13.79
C ALA A 130 9.54 6.04 -14.86
N PRO A 131 10.50 6.26 -15.78
CA PRO A 131 10.79 5.30 -16.85
C PRO A 131 11.21 3.93 -16.30
N ARG A 132 11.84 3.89 -15.12
CA ARG A 132 12.19 2.64 -14.41
C ARG A 132 10.96 1.84 -13.97
N ALA A 133 9.82 2.47 -13.74
CA ALA A 133 8.56 1.78 -13.46
C ALA A 133 8.11 0.89 -14.63
N LEU A 134 8.52 1.25 -15.84
CA LEU A 134 8.22 0.49 -17.06
C LEU A 134 9.19 -0.69 -17.24
N ALA A 135 10.34 -0.69 -16.56
CA ALA A 135 11.27 -1.80 -16.56
C ALA A 135 10.74 -3.01 -15.77
N VAL A 136 9.76 -2.78 -14.90
CA VAL A 136 9.11 -3.81 -14.10
C VAL A 136 8.11 -4.61 -14.94
N ASP A 137 7.90 -5.88 -14.60
CA ASP A 137 6.84 -6.70 -15.21
C ASP A 137 5.46 -6.22 -14.75
N VAL A 138 4.98 -5.15 -15.37
CA VAL A 138 3.72 -4.48 -15.03
C VAL A 138 2.56 -5.49 -14.99
N PRO A 139 2.30 -6.35 -16.00
CA PRO A 139 1.25 -7.37 -15.92
C PRO A 139 1.29 -8.20 -14.64
N ALA A 140 2.45 -8.74 -14.27
CA ALA A 140 2.60 -9.56 -13.07
C ALA A 140 2.31 -8.76 -11.79
N TRP A 141 2.79 -7.51 -11.71
CA TRP A 141 2.51 -6.64 -10.57
C TRP A 141 1.04 -6.23 -10.47
N LEU A 142 0.36 -6.01 -11.60
CA LEU A 142 -1.07 -5.69 -11.61
C LEU A 142 -1.91 -6.87 -11.11
N GLU A 143 -1.57 -8.10 -11.52
CA GLU A 143 -2.23 -9.31 -11.01
C GLU A 143 -1.92 -9.53 -9.53
N PHE A 144 -0.65 -9.38 -9.13
CA PHE A 144 -0.22 -9.55 -7.75
C PHE A 144 -0.91 -8.57 -6.80
N LEU A 145 -0.96 -7.27 -7.14
CA LEU A 145 -1.50 -6.24 -6.26
C LEU A 145 -3.03 -6.19 -6.23
N ARG A 146 -3.72 -6.87 -7.17
CA ARG A 146 -5.19 -6.86 -7.29
C ARG A 146 -5.94 -7.13 -5.97
N PRO A 147 -5.54 -8.11 -5.12
CA PRO A 147 -6.27 -8.39 -3.88
C PRO A 147 -6.27 -7.24 -2.87
N TRP A 148 -5.25 -6.36 -2.91
CA TRP A 148 -5.06 -5.27 -1.95
C TRP A 148 -5.37 -3.88 -2.54
N ALA A 149 -5.30 -3.75 -3.87
CA ALA A 149 -5.64 -2.53 -4.60
C ALA A 149 -6.62 -2.88 -5.75
N PRO A 150 -7.88 -3.25 -5.43
CA PRO A 150 -8.86 -3.62 -6.44
C PRO A 150 -9.23 -2.44 -7.35
N ASP A 151 -9.17 -1.22 -6.80
CA ASP A 151 -9.38 0.01 -7.53
C ASP A 151 -8.11 0.36 -8.32
N GLY A 152 -8.23 0.47 -9.64
CA GLY A 152 -7.11 0.88 -10.50
C GLY A 152 -6.45 2.20 -10.08
N GLY A 153 -7.17 3.06 -9.34
CA GLY A 153 -6.65 4.31 -8.79
C GLY A 153 -5.56 4.13 -7.71
N GLU A 154 -5.68 3.14 -6.82
CA GLU A 154 -4.66 2.89 -5.79
C GLU A 154 -3.41 2.28 -6.42
N LEU A 155 -3.61 1.34 -7.33
CA LEU A 155 -2.53 0.71 -8.09
C LEU A 155 -1.74 1.74 -8.92
N TRP A 156 -2.43 2.71 -9.50
CA TRP A 156 -1.81 3.85 -10.17
C TRP A 156 -0.93 4.68 -9.22
N LYS A 157 -1.42 4.99 -8.01
CA LYS A 157 -0.63 5.73 -7.01
C LYS A 157 0.63 4.96 -6.62
N LEU A 158 0.54 3.64 -6.44
CA LEU A 158 1.70 2.81 -6.14
C LEU A 158 2.75 2.86 -7.24
N LEU A 159 2.34 2.66 -8.50
CA LEU A 159 3.25 2.76 -9.63
C LEU A 159 3.85 4.16 -9.76
N ARG A 160 3.08 5.21 -9.52
CA ARG A 160 3.57 6.59 -9.64
C ARG A 160 4.57 6.94 -8.55
N TYR A 161 4.22 6.71 -7.28
CA TYR A 161 4.99 7.21 -6.14
C TYR A 161 6.04 6.23 -5.62
N HIS A 162 5.88 4.93 -5.88
CA HIS A 162 6.74 3.87 -5.34
C HIS A 162 7.40 3.02 -6.43
N HIS A 163 7.54 3.55 -7.65
CA HIS A 163 8.14 2.82 -8.76
C HIS A 163 9.55 2.31 -8.49
N GLU A 164 10.38 3.06 -7.74
CA GLU A 164 11.74 2.64 -7.44
C GLU A 164 11.77 1.38 -6.57
N ALA A 165 10.92 1.33 -5.54
CA ALA A 165 10.77 0.14 -4.69
C ALA A 165 10.27 -1.07 -5.48
N LEU A 166 9.29 -0.87 -6.37
CA LEU A 166 8.75 -1.93 -7.21
C LEU A 166 9.77 -2.40 -8.27
N ALA A 167 10.60 -1.50 -8.79
CA ALA A 167 11.64 -1.82 -9.75
C ALA A 167 12.86 -2.50 -9.11
N ALA A 168 13.11 -2.25 -7.83
CA ALA A 168 14.18 -2.90 -7.07
C ALA A 168 13.84 -4.34 -6.63
N THR A 169 12.62 -4.82 -6.88
CA THR A 169 12.14 -6.10 -6.35
C THR A 169 11.34 -6.90 -7.38
N SER A 170 11.11 -8.18 -7.06
CA SER A 170 10.26 -9.07 -7.84
C SER A 170 8.93 -9.29 -7.12
N VAL A 171 7.89 -9.68 -7.88
CA VAL A 171 6.61 -10.11 -7.31
C VAL A 171 6.79 -11.26 -6.30
N PHE A 172 7.75 -12.15 -6.57
CA PHE A 172 8.07 -13.25 -5.65
C PHE A 172 8.62 -12.74 -4.32
N THR A 173 9.62 -11.85 -4.36
CA THR A 173 10.21 -11.23 -3.17
C THR A 173 9.18 -10.45 -2.37
N ALA A 174 8.36 -9.63 -3.05
CA ALA A 174 7.26 -8.89 -2.42
C ALA A 174 6.24 -9.82 -1.77
N GLY A 175 5.91 -10.94 -2.43
CA GLY A 175 5.04 -11.97 -1.86
C GLY A 175 5.60 -12.58 -0.58
N ARG A 176 6.91 -12.89 -0.54
CA ARG A 176 7.59 -13.37 0.67
C ARG A 176 7.56 -12.33 1.80
N ALA A 177 7.84 -11.07 1.50
CA ALA A 177 7.74 -9.98 2.47
C ALA A 177 6.32 -9.87 3.07
N ILE A 178 5.27 -9.92 2.23
CA ILE A 178 3.88 -9.90 2.70
C ILE A 178 3.57 -11.13 3.57
N LEU A 179 3.97 -12.33 3.15
CA LEU A 179 3.76 -13.56 3.93
C LEU A 179 4.46 -13.48 5.30
N PHE A 180 5.68 -12.94 5.34
CA PHE A 180 6.39 -12.69 6.58
C PHE A 180 5.62 -11.73 7.48
N LEU A 181 5.15 -10.59 6.97
CA LEU A 181 4.34 -9.65 7.76
C LEU A 181 3.04 -10.28 8.27
N LYS A 182 2.39 -11.13 7.46
CA LYS A 182 1.21 -11.90 7.89
C LYS A 182 1.54 -12.89 9.00
N SER A 183 2.75 -13.49 8.99
CA SER A 183 3.22 -14.33 10.11
C SER A 183 3.38 -13.56 11.43
N LEU A 184 3.61 -12.24 11.35
CA LEU A 184 3.59 -11.31 12.48
C LEU A 184 2.17 -10.80 12.82
N GLY A 185 1.15 -11.39 12.22
CA GLY A 185 -0.26 -11.11 12.48
C GLY A 185 -0.86 -9.92 11.72
N TRP A 186 -0.21 -9.44 10.66
CA TRP A 186 -0.83 -8.45 9.76
C TRP A 186 -1.95 -9.09 8.94
N THR A 187 -3.03 -8.34 8.73
CA THR A 187 -4.14 -8.75 7.87
C THR A 187 -4.00 -8.20 6.45
N ASP A 188 -4.73 -8.77 5.49
CA ASP A 188 -4.77 -8.22 4.12
C ASP A 188 -5.31 -6.78 4.10
N ALA A 189 -6.20 -6.41 5.04
CA ALA A 189 -6.66 -5.04 5.18
C ALA A 189 -5.54 -4.09 5.64
N ASP A 190 -4.64 -4.55 6.51
CA ASP A 190 -3.49 -3.76 6.97
C ASP A 190 -2.47 -3.55 5.84
N VAL A 191 -2.23 -4.61 5.06
CA VAL A 191 -1.41 -4.54 3.85
C VAL A 191 -1.97 -3.49 2.88
N ALA A 192 -3.26 -3.59 2.56
CA ALA A 192 -3.93 -2.68 1.63
C ALA A 192 -3.94 -1.22 2.13
N ARG A 193 -4.27 -1.00 3.40
CA ARG A 193 -4.51 0.36 3.93
C ARG A 193 -3.26 1.06 4.46
N ARG A 194 -2.23 0.31 4.85
CA ARG A 194 -1.04 0.88 5.52
C ARG A 194 0.25 0.54 4.80
N LEU A 195 0.48 -0.75 4.48
CA LEU A 195 1.73 -1.17 3.85
C LEU A 195 1.89 -0.54 2.47
N LEU A 196 0.93 -0.76 1.58
CA LEU A 196 1.05 -0.33 0.19
C LEU A 196 1.15 1.19 0.05
N PRO A 197 0.28 2.02 0.65
CA PRO A 197 0.30 3.47 0.40
C PRO A 197 1.54 4.16 0.96
N CYS A 198 2.03 3.70 2.12
CA CYS A 198 3.02 4.45 2.91
C CYS A 198 4.39 3.77 3.00
N HIS A 199 4.45 2.43 2.89
CA HIS A 199 5.64 1.64 3.20
C HIS A 199 5.95 0.61 2.11
N CYS A 200 5.71 0.96 0.84
CA CYS A 200 5.92 0.07 -0.30
C CYS A 200 7.38 -0.40 -0.42
N ALA A 201 8.34 0.37 0.11
CA ALA A 201 9.75 -0.03 0.23
C ALA A 201 9.94 -1.37 0.97
N LEU A 202 9.01 -1.77 1.83
CA LEU A 202 9.08 -3.07 2.51
C LEU A 202 8.93 -4.26 1.56
N LEU A 203 8.26 -4.07 0.41
CA LEU A 203 8.13 -5.12 -0.59
C LEU A 203 9.46 -5.43 -1.30
N ALA A 204 10.43 -4.53 -1.17
CA ALA A 204 11.77 -4.74 -1.71
C ALA A 204 12.74 -5.44 -0.75
N ARG A 205 12.31 -5.71 0.49
CA ARG A 205 13.15 -6.35 1.50
C ARG A 205 13.05 -7.87 1.42
N GLU A 206 14.21 -8.51 1.59
CA GLU A 206 14.25 -9.97 1.74
C GLU A 206 13.70 -10.39 3.09
N GLU A 207 13.07 -11.54 3.14
CA GLU A 207 12.52 -12.09 4.39
C GLU A 207 13.59 -12.27 5.48
N ALA A 208 14.81 -12.64 5.10
CA ALA A 208 15.92 -12.78 6.04
C ALA A 208 16.30 -11.44 6.69
N GLU A 209 16.28 -10.34 5.94
CA GLU A 209 16.53 -8.99 6.47
C GLU A 209 15.44 -8.58 7.46
N LEU A 210 14.18 -8.80 7.09
CA LEU A 210 13.03 -8.51 7.95
C LEU A 210 13.08 -9.35 9.24
N ALA A 211 13.37 -10.64 9.12
CA ALA A 211 13.52 -11.54 10.26
C ALA A 211 14.68 -11.12 11.18
N ALA A 212 15.80 -10.67 10.62
CA ALA A 212 16.94 -10.17 11.40
C ALA A 212 16.56 -8.93 12.23
N VAL A 213 15.77 -8.00 11.68
CA VAL A 213 15.26 -6.86 12.46
C VAL A 213 14.36 -7.32 13.61
N VAL A 214 13.44 -8.26 13.37
CA VAL A 214 12.57 -8.80 14.41
C VAL A 214 13.38 -9.51 15.49
N ALA A 215 14.38 -10.32 15.11
CA ALA A 215 15.28 -10.99 16.04
C ALA A 215 16.04 -10.00 16.93
N ARG A 216 16.50 -8.89 16.34
CA ARG A 216 17.17 -7.80 17.07
C ARG A 216 16.23 -7.13 18.07
N LEU A 217 14.98 -6.83 17.69
CA LEU A 217 13.99 -6.29 18.63
C LEU A 217 13.70 -7.25 19.80
N ARG A 218 13.66 -8.56 19.53
CA ARG A 218 13.48 -9.57 20.59
C ARG A 218 14.70 -9.67 21.51
N ALA A 219 15.90 -9.43 21.00
CA ALA A 219 17.12 -9.41 21.81
C ALA A 219 17.12 -8.27 22.85
N LEU A 220 16.30 -7.23 22.65
CA LEU A 220 16.05 -6.15 23.63
C LEU A 220 15.05 -6.55 24.73
N GLU A 221 14.74 -7.84 24.87
CA GLU A 221 13.76 -8.38 25.83
C GLU A 221 12.33 -7.80 25.66
N ILE A 222 12.02 -7.26 24.48
CA ILE A 222 10.67 -6.78 24.14
C ILE A 222 9.78 -8.01 23.87
N ASP A 223 8.65 -8.09 24.56
CA ASP A 223 7.72 -9.19 24.38
C ASP A 223 7.13 -9.24 22.96
N GLU A 224 6.75 -10.44 22.51
CA GLU A 224 6.28 -10.66 21.14
C GLU A 224 5.07 -9.80 20.76
N ALA A 225 4.13 -9.61 21.69
CA ALA A 225 2.95 -8.79 21.42
C ALA A 225 3.35 -7.32 21.24
N ARG A 226 4.29 -6.84 22.05
CA ARG A 226 4.81 -5.48 21.94
C ARG A 226 5.67 -5.27 20.69
N VAL A 227 6.47 -6.25 20.27
CA VAL A 227 7.18 -6.20 18.98
C VAL A 227 6.16 -6.07 17.84
N ARG A 228 5.11 -6.90 17.83
CA ARG A 228 4.05 -6.81 16.82
C ARG A 228 3.37 -5.44 16.80
N ASP A 229 2.98 -4.92 17.97
CA ASP A 229 2.37 -3.59 18.10
C ASP A 229 3.31 -2.48 17.61
N LEU A 230 4.61 -2.57 17.95
CA LEU A 230 5.61 -1.61 17.54
C LEU A 230 5.78 -1.61 16.01
N LEU A 231 5.92 -2.79 15.41
CA LEU A 231 6.05 -2.93 13.95
C LEU A 231 4.77 -2.48 13.23
N PHE A 232 3.61 -2.71 13.83
CA PHE A 232 2.33 -2.24 13.29
C PHE A 232 2.19 -0.71 13.37
N GLN A 233 2.70 -0.07 14.43
CA GLN A 233 2.66 1.38 14.59
C GLN A 233 3.74 2.08 13.76
N CYS A 234 4.91 1.45 13.64
CA CYS A 234 6.10 2.01 13.01
C CYS A 234 6.73 1.01 12.00
N PRO A 235 6.10 0.76 10.84
CA PRO A 235 6.64 -0.17 9.83
C PRO A 235 7.99 0.25 9.26
N GLY A 236 8.31 1.55 9.34
CA GLY A 236 9.64 2.13 9.05
C GLY A 236 10.80 1.36 9.66
N LEU A 237 10.59 0.81 10.86
CA LEU A 237 11.60 0.03 11.57
C LEU A 237 12.07 -1.20 10.80
N LEU A 238 11.31 -1.71 9.85
CA LEU A 238 11.71 -2.91 9.11
C LEU A 238 12.65 -2.62 7.94
N TYR A 239 12.80 -1.36 7.51
CA TYR A 239 13.60 -1.02 6.33
C TYR A 239 14.50 0.20 6.49
N GLU A 240 14.30 1.03 7.50
CA GLU A 240 15.16 2.17 7.86
C GLU A 240 15.99 1.91 9.12
N PHE A 241 15.71 0.82 9.85
CA PHE A 241 16.39 0.50 11.09
C PHE A 241 17.71 -0.20 10.80
N GLY A 242 18.71 0.62 10.53
CA GLY A 242 20.10 0.22 10.47
C GLY A 242 20.70 0.02 11.86
N ASP A 243 21.97 -0.33 11.88
CA ASP A 243 22.72 -0.62 13.10
C ASP A 243 22.84 0.62 14.01
N GLU A 244 22.82 1.83 13.44
CA GLU A 244 22.87 3.08 14.19
C GLU A 244 21.59 3.34 15.00
N GLN A 245 20.42 3.13 14.39
CA GLN A 245 19.13 3.30 15.07
C GLN A 245 18.94 2.26 16.16
N LEU A 246 19.42 1.03 15.92
CA LEU A 246 19.44 -0.01 16.93
C LEU A 246 20.35 0.36 18.10
N ALA A 247 21.59 0.79 17.83
CA ALA A 247 22.52 1.21 18.89
C ALA A 247 21.95 2.38 19.70
N LEU A 248 21.23 3.30 19.05
CA LEU A 248 20.52 4.38 19.75
C LEU A 248 19.37 3.86 20.61
N ALA A 249 18.58 2.92 20.10
CA ALA A 249 17.49 2.29 20.84
C ALA A 249 18.02 1.52 22.05
N GLU A 250 19.07 0.71 21.89
CA GLU A 250 19.78 -0.01 22.95
C GLU A 250 20.22 0.94 24.06
N ARG A 251 20.93 2.02 23.71
CA ARG A 251 21.34 3.05 24.68
C ARG A 251 20.14 3.68 25.38
N ALA A 252 19.06 3.99 24.66
CA ALA A 252 17.86 4.57 25.25
C ALA A 252 17.18 3.59 26.22
N PHE A 253 17.13 2.30 25.88
CA PHE A 253 16.61 1.25 26.75
C PHE A 253 17.49 1.07 28.00
N GLU A 254 18.81 1.07 27.87
CA GLU A 254 19.74 1.00 29.01
C GLU A 254 19.59 2.20 29.95
N VAL A 255 19.53 3.42 29.40
CA VAL A 255 19.34 4.65 30.17
C VAL A 255 17.99 4.64 30.90
N ASN A 256 16.92 4.18 30.24
CA ASN A 256 15.62 4.07 30.90
C ASN A 256 15.62 2.97 31.96
N ARG A 257 16.18 1.80 31.69
CA ARG A 257 16.29 0.68 32.64
C ARG A 257 17.05 1.11 33.90
N THR A 258 18.16 1.82 33.76
CA THR A 258 18.92 2.37 34.89
C THR A 258 18.16 3.46 35.64
N LYS A 259 17.46 4.36 34.94
CA LYS A 259 16.62 5.39 35.56
C LYS A 259 15.49 4.78 36.41
N TYR A 260 14.80 3.77 35.90
CA TYR A 260 13.71 3.12 36.63
C TYR A 260 14.20 2.18 37.73
N ALA A 261 15.35 1.53 37.56
CA ALA A 261 15.98 0.77 38.63
C ALA A 261 16.40 1.67 39.81
N PHE A 262 16.95 2.86 39.52
CA PHE A 262 17.32 3.83 40.55
C PHE A 262 16.11 4.42 41.29
N MET A 263 14.96 4.54 40.61
CA MET A 263 13.72 5.02 41.21
C MET A 263 13.01 3.97 42.09
N GLY A 264 13.55 2.76 42.24
CA GLY A 264 13.01 1.74 43.15
C GLY A 264 11.60 1.25 42.80
N SER A 265 11.12 1.47 41.57
CA SER A 265 9.72 1.22 41.21
C SER A 265 9.47 -0.14 40.52
N TYR A 266 10.37 -1.10 40.65
CA TYR A 266 10.14 -2.46 40.18
C TYR A 266 10.22 -3.44 41.37
N GLU A 267 9.08 -3.67 42.01
CA GLU A 267 8.73 -5.04 42.37
C GLU A 267 8.20 -5.66 41.07
N VAL A 268 9.02 -6.51 40.43
CA VAL A 268 8.64 -7.37 39.29
C VAL A 268 7.98 -8.62 39.82
#